data_AF-A0A7Y6IUD5-F1
#
_entry.id   AF-A0A7Y6IUD5-F1
#
_cell.length_a   1.000
_cell.length_b   1.000
_cell.length_c   1.000
_cell.angle_alpha   90.00
_cell.angle_beta   90.00
_cell.angle_gamma   90.00
#
_symmetry.space_group_name_H-M   'P 1'
#
loop_
_entity.id
_entity.type
_entity.pdbx_description
1 polymer ?
#
loop_
_entity_poly.entity_id
_entity_poly.type
_entity_poly.pdbx_seq_one_letter_code
_entity_poly.pdbx_strand_id
1 'polypeptide(L)'
;MPSALLAPFALLGMVVMAPVWISDHKLARMVDRIQEHPLPATAEWGYFDPQVEVSGDSGDCWYTIRFELSTGATVQEVLSHYRQARIEDPDGDLGDYEVTAWTIFDESGTPESGPTSRRSLIIDLDGAYDGGFDMRCY
;
A
#
# COMPACT_ATOMS: atom_id res chain seq x y z
N MET A 1 0.97 -11.55 42.97
CA MET A 1 2.00 -12.02 42.03
C MET A 1 1.33 -12.75 40.85
N PRO A 2 0.84 -12.05 39.82
CA PRO A 2 0.33 -12.68 38.58
C PRO A 2 1.34 -12.63 37.41
N SER A 3 2.37 -11.76 37.49
CA SER A 3 3.24 -11.44 36.35
C SER A 3 4.15 -12.57 35.86
N ALA A 4 4.50 -13.54 36.71
CA ALA A 4 5.38 -14.65 36.32
C ALA A 4 4.70 -15.72 35.45
N LEU A 5 3.36 -15.84 35.54
CA LEU A 5 2.58 -16.80 34.74
C LEU A 5 2.26 -16.28 33.34
N LEU A 6 2.29 -14.96 33.12
CA LEU A 6 2.00 -14.33 31.83
C LEU A 6 3.22 -14.25 30.90
N ALA A 7 4.43 -14.29 31.46
CA ALA A 7 5.68 -14.23 30.70
C ALA A 7 5.79 -15.29 29.57
N PRO A 8 5.51 -16.59 29.78
CA PRO A 8 5.60 -17.58 28.69
C PRO A 8 4.57 -17.32 27.58
N PHE A 9 3.36 -16.88 27.91
CA PHE A 9 2.33 -16.54 26.92
C PHE A 9 2.70 -15.29 26.12
N ALA A 10 3.27 -14.27 26.78
CA ALA A 10 3.74 -13.07 26.11
C ALA A 10 4.92 -13.36 25.16
N LEU A 11 5.87 -14.19 25.58
CA LEU A 11 6.98 -14.64 24.73
C LEU A 11 6.47 -15.43 23.52
N LEU A 12 5.53 -16.36 23.74
CA LEU A 12 4.91 -17.10 22.64
C LEU A 12 4.18 -16.17 21.67
N GLY A 13 3.41 -15.20 22.19
CA GLY A 13 2.74 -14.19 21.38
C GLY A 13 3.72 -13.39 20.52
N MET A 14 4.86 -12.98 21.06
CA MET A 14 5.91 -12.31 20.28
C MET A 14 6.49 -13.20 19.17
N VAL A 15 6.74 -14.48 19.45
CA VAL A 15 7.26 -15.40 18.42
C VAL A 15 6.25 -15.59 17.28
N VAL A 16 4.96 -15.70 17.60
CA VAL A 16 3.90 -15.85 16.60
C VAL A 16 3.68 -14.57 15.79
N MET A 17 3.77 -13.40 16.42
CA MET A 17 3.52 -12.11 15.76
C MET A 17 4.75 -11.52 15.06
N ALA A 18 5.97 -11.98 15.39
CA ALA A 18 7.19 -11.44 14.79
C ALA A 18 7.21 -11.47 13.25
N PRO A 19 6.76 -12.54 12.56
CA PRO A 19 6.66 -12.55 11.10
C PRO A 19 5.75 -11.43 10.56
N VAL A 20 4.57 -11.26 11.17
CA VAL A 20 3.60 -10.20 10.80
C VAL A 20 4.25 -8.81 10.91
N TRP A 21 4.96 -8.55 12.01
CA TRP A 21 5.64 -7.26 12.21
C TRP A 21 6.79 -7.01 11.23
N ILE A 22 7.50 -8.07 10.84
CA ILE A 22 8.56 -7.95 9.82
C ILE A 22 7.94 -7.59 8.47
N SER A 23 6.86 -8.27 8.07
CA SER A 23 6.11 -7.96 6.85
C SER A 23 5.55 -6.53 6.88
N ASP A 24 4.93 -6.13 7.99
CA ASP A 24 4.39 -4.77 8.17
C ASP A 24 5.49 -3.72 8.03
N HIS A 25 6.69 -3.99 8.57
CA HIS A 25 7.81 -3.07 8.44
C HIS A 25 8.30 -2.94 6.99
N LYS A 26 8.40 -4.06 6.25
CA LYS A 26 8.75 -4.05 4.82
C LYS A 26 7.73 -3.24 4.01
N LEU A 27 6.44 -3.47 4.24
CA LEU A 27 5.34 -2.77 3.55
C LEU A 27 5.31 -1.28 3.90
N ALA A 28 5.48 -0.92 5.18
CA ALA A 28 5.58 0.47 5.61
C ALA A 28 6.74 1.20 4.92
N ARG A 29 7.90 0.54 4.75
CA ARG A 29 9.02 1.11 4.00
C ARG A 29 8.70 1.34 2.52
N MET A 30 7.89 0.46 1.92
CA MET A 30 7.42 0.68 0.55
C MET A 30 6.47 1.89 0.48
N VAL A 31 5.57 2.05 1.44
CA VAL A 31 4.72 3.25 1.58
C VAL A 31 5.57 4.51 1.71
N ASP A 32 6.59 4.50 2.57
CA ASP A 32 7.50 5.64 2.74
C ASP A 32 8.15 6.00 1.39
N ARG A 33 8.63 5.01 0.62
CA ARG A 33 9.21 5.24 -0.71
C ARG A 33 8.20 5.81 -1.72
N ILE A 34 6.94 5.38 -1.66
CA ILE A 34 5.85 5.94 -2.48
C ILE A 34 5.62 7.41 -2.12
N GLN A 35 5.66 7.74 -0.83
CA GLN A 35 5.45 9.10 -0.35
C GLN A 35 6.64 10.03 -0.61
N GLU A 36 7.86 9.50 -0.56
CA GLU A 36 9.10 10.22 -0.87
C GLU A 36 9.30 10.42 -2.38
N HIS A 37 8.69 9.57 -3.21
CA HIS A 37 8.76 9.71 -4.65
C HIS A 37 8.05 11.00 -5.10
N PRO A 38 8.66 11.81 -5.99
CA PRO A 38 8.03 13.04 -6.47
C PRO A 38 6.66 12.75 -7.07
N LEU A 39 5.66 13.56 -6.70
CA LEU A 39 4.32 13.44 -7.27
C LEU A 39 4.31 13.81 -8.77
N PRO A 40 3.38 13.27 -9.56
CA PRO A 40 3.13 13.75 -10.91
C PRO A 40 2.92 15.26 -10.94
N ALA A 41 3.29 15.93 -12.03
CA ALA A 41 3.09 17.37 -12.16
C ALA A 41 1.60 17.71 -11.94
N THR A 42 1.33 18.75 -11.14
CA THR A 42 -0.03 19.20 -10.76
C THR A 42 -0.83 18.28 -9.82
N ALA A 43 -0.21 17.20 -9.32
CA ALA A 43 -0.80 16.33 -8.31
C ALA A 43 -0.45 16.80 -6.89
N GLU A 44 -1.40 16.60 -5.98
CA GLU A 44 -1.25 16.69 -4.54
C GLU A 44 -1.85 15.42 -3.92
N TRP A 45 -1.43 15.08 -2.69
CA TRP A 45 -2.05 13.99 -1.94
C TRP A 45 -3.54 14.24 -1.74
N GLY A 46 -4.32 13.17 -1.83
CA GLY A 46 -5.77 13.19 -1.69
C GLY A 46 -6.24 13.24 -0.24
N TYR A 47 -7.46 12.75 -0.02
CA TYR A 47 -8.16 12.84 1.25
C TYR A 47 -7.62 11.89 2.33
N PHE A 48 -7.11 10.72 1.94
CA PHE A 48 -6.61 9.70 2.87
C PHE A 48 -5.14 9.37 2.66
N ASP A 49 -4.46 9.07 3.77
CA ASP A 49 -3.09 8.56 3.76
C ASP A 49 -3.02 7.16 3.14
N PRO A 50 -1.91 6.77 2.50
CA PRO A 50 -1.76 5.44 1.92
C PRO A 50 -2.15 4.31 2.88
N GLN A 51 -2.95 3.37 2.38
CA GLN A 51 -3.43 2.20 3.11
C GLN A 51 -2.80 0.94 2.52
N VAL A 52 -2.52 -0.04 3.36
CA VAL A 52 -1.98 -1.33 2.94
C VAL A 52 -2.98 -2.41 3.30
N GLU A 53 -3.38 -3.19 2.29
CA GLU A 53 -4.08 -4.44 2.47
C GLU A 53 -3.09 -5.60 2.24
N VAL A 54 -3.17 -6.61 3.10
CA VAL A 54 -2.42 -7.86 2.95
C VAL A 54 -3.44 -8.98 2.82
N SER A 55 -3.25 -9.81 1.81
CA SER A 55 -4.03 -11.02 1.59
C SER A 55 -3.10 -12.18 1.26
N GLY A 56 -3.62 -13.39 1.35
CA GLY A 56 -2.90 -14.55 0.89
C GLY A 56 -3.72 -15.82 0.94
N ASP A 57 -3.18 -16.85 0.33
CA ASP A 57 -3.76 -18.18 0.27
C ASP A 57 -2.63 -19.20 0.18
N SER A 58 -2.68 -20.22 1.04
CA SER A 58 -1.81 -21.39 0.93
C SER A 58 -0.29 -21.09 0.93
N GLY A 59 0.11 -19.97 1.54
CA GLY A 59 1.50 -19.52 1.64
C GLY A 59 1.90 -18.47 0.59
N ASP A 60 1.04 -18.16 -0.37
CA ASP A 60 1.24 -17.04 -1.27
C ASP A 60 0.77 -15.75 -0.57
N CYS A 61 1.63 -14.72 -0.57
CA CYS A 61 1.30 -13.42 0.01
C CYS A 61 1.15 -12.37 -1.08
N TRP A 62 0.07 -11.61 -1.02
CA TRP A 62 -0.17 -10.44 -1.86
C TRP A 62 -0.38 -9.19 -1.01
N TYR A 63 -0.03 -8.05 -1.58
CA TYR A 63 -0.32 -6.76 -1.01
C TYR A 63 -0.99 -5.85 -2.03
N THR A 64 -1.78 -4.92 -1.51
CA THR A 64 -2.30 -3.77 -2.26
C THR A 64 -1.99 -2.52 -1.45
N ILE A 65 -1.18 -1.62 -2.00
CA ILE A 65 -0.98 -0.28 -1.44
C ILE A 65 -1.88 0.68 -2.20
N ARG A 66 -2.87 1.22 -1.50
CA ARG A 66 -3.86 2.16 -2.04
C ARG A 66 -3.60 3.56 -1.54
N PHE A 67 -3.59 4.53 -2.44
CA PHE A 67 -3.52 5.95 -2.08
C PHE A 67 -4.31 6.82 -3.07
N GLU A 68 -4.60 8.05 -2.66
CA GLU A 68 -5.33 9.00 -3.49
C GLU A 68 -4.45 10.18 -3.88
N LEU A 69 -4.62 10.63 -5.12
CA LEU A 69 -4.11 11.91 -5.60
C LEU A 69 -5.25 12.82 -6.06
N SER A 70 -5.17 14.09 -5.70
CA SER A 70 -5.93 15.16 -6.35
C SER A 70 -5.07 15.75 -7.47
N THR A 71 -5.43 15.54 -8.73
CA THR A 71 -4.56 15.88 -9.86
C THR A 71 -5.29 16.47 -11.06
N GLY A 72 -4.58 17.31 -11.82
CA GLY A 72 -5.00 17.73 -13.16
C GLY A 72 -4.54 16.80 -14.28
N ALA A 73 -3.64 15.86 -13.98
CA ALA A 73 -3.10 14.91 -14.94
C ALA A 73 -4.13 13.84 -15.35
N THR A 74 -3.95 13.28 -16.54
CA THR A 74 -4.72 12.14 -17.02
C THR A 74 -4.34 10.85 -16.27
N VAL A 75 -5.24 9.87 -16.26
CA VAL A 75 -4.99 8.56 -15.64
C VAL A 75 -3.73 7.91 -16.23
N GLN A 76 -3.56 7.97 -17.55
CA GLN A 76 -2.39 7.41 -18.23
C GLN A 76 -1.07 8.08 -17.82
N GLU A 77 -1.05 9.40 -17.62
CA GLU A 77 0.14 10.10 -17.15
C GLU A 77 0.53 9.66 -15.74
N VAL A 78 -0.44 9.54 -14.82
CA VAL A 78 -0.20 9.06 -13.46
C VAL A 78 0.27 7.60 -13.45
N LEU A 79 -0.39 6.73 -14.22
CA LEU A 79 0.03 5.33 -14.37
C LEU A 79 1.46 5.22 -14.92
N SER A 80 1.78 6.01 -15.95
CA SER A 80 3.11 6.03 -16.54
C SER A 80 4.17 6.49 -15.54
N HIS A 81 3.85 7.51 -14.74
CA HIS A 81 4.72 8.03 -13.69
C HIS A 81 5.12 6.96 -12.68
N TYR A 82 4.15 6.26 -12.07
CA TYR A 82 4.44 5.24 -11.05
C TYR A 82 5.03 3.93 -11.61
N ARG A 83 4.76 3.60 -12.88
CA ARG A 83 5.43 2.47 -13.56
C ARG A 83 6.90 2.77 -13.84
N GLN A 84 7.22 4.01 -14.21
CA GLN A 84 8.61 4.44 -14.46
C GLN A 84 9.39 4.66 -13.17
N ALA A 85 8.71 4.91 -12.06
CA ALA A 85 9.34 5.13 -10.75
C ALA A 85 10.18 3.93 -10.28
N ARG A 86 9.80 2.71 -10.69
CA ARG A 86 10.46 1.45 -10.29
C ARG A 86 10.77 1.41 -8.80
N ILE A 87 9.75 1.66 -7.99
CA ILE A 87 9.87 1.69 -6.53
C ILE A 87 10.32 0.30 -6.07
N GLU A 88 11.19 0.26 -5.06
CA GLU A 88 11.59 -1.01 -4.45
C GLU A 88 10.38 -1.61 -3.70
N ASP A 89 10.10 -2.88 -3.94
CA ASP A 89 9.02 -3.63 -3.32
C ASP A 89 9.41 -4.15 -1.91
N PRO A 90 8.57 -4.95 -1.22
CA PRO A 90 8.89 -5.49 0.10
C PRO A 90 10.08 -6.45 0.15
N ASP A 91 10.46 -7.07 -0.97
CA ASP A 91 11.54 -8.05 -1.07
C ASP A 91 12.85 -7.46 -1.60
N GLY A 92 12.81 -6.22 -2.09
CA GLY A 92 13.97 -5.49 -2.59
C GLY A 92 14.05 -5.42 -4.11
N ASP A 93 13.05 -5.93 -4.82
CA ASP A 93 12.98 -5.91 -6.28
C ASP A 93 12.39 -4.58 -6.79
N LEU A 94 12.97 -4.06 -7.87
CA LEU A 94 12.64 -2.73 -8.39
C LEU A 94 11.53 -2.79 -9.45
N GLY A 95 10.33 -2.36 -9.05
CA GLY A 95 9.17 -2.24 -9.92
C GLY A 95 8.43 -3.56 -10.18
N ASP A 96 8.54 -4.54 -9.28
CA ASP A 96 7.78 -5.79 -9.36
C ASP A 96 6.39 -5.65 -8.72
N TYR A 97 5.57 -4.80 -9.34
CA TYR A 97 4.18 -4.57 -8.95
C TYR A 97 3.36 -4.09 -10.15
N GLU A 98 2.07 -4.38 -10.13
CA GLU A 98 1.11 -3.79 -11.05
C GLU A 98 0.67 -2.42 -10.52
N VAL A 99 0.46 -1.46 -11.44
CA VAL A 99 -0.11 -0.16 -11.12
C VAL A 99 -1.45 -0.04 -11.82
N THR A 100 -2.50 0.12 -11.03
CA THR A 100 -3.86 0.41 -11.49
C THR A 100 -4.35 1.73 -10.92
N ALA A 101 -5.29 2.37 -11.61
CA ALA A 101 -5.84 3.65 -11.15
C ALA A 101 -7.29 3.80 -11.62
N TRP A 102 -8.14 4.36 -10.75
CA TRP A 102 -9.55 4.59 -11.04
C TRP A 102 -10.04 5.89 -10.42
N THR A 103 -11.10 6.41 -11.01
CA THR A 103 -11.76 7.60 -10.50
C THR A 103 -13.05 7.29 -9.77
N ILE A 104 -13.27 8.03 -8.70
CA ILE A 104 -14.53 8.03 -7.99
C ILE A 104 -15.52 8.87 -8.80
N PHE A 105 -16.74 8.37 -8.92
CA PHE A 105 -17.86 9.07 -9.50
C PHE A 105 -18.89 9.30 -8.40
N ASP A 106 -19.51 10.47 -8.38
CA ASP A 106 -20.65 10.74 -7.51
C ASP A 106 -21.88 9.94 -7.97
N GLU A 107 -22.96 9.99 -7.18
CA GLU A 107 -24.23 9.29 -7.49
C GLU A 107 -24.83 9.70 -8.85
N SER A 108 -24.47 10.88 -9.37
CA SER A 108 -24.93 11.38 -10.66
C SER A 108 -24.12 10.83 -11.84
N GLY A 109 -23.06 10.06 -11.56
CA GLY A 109 -22.10 9.57 -12.56
C GLY A 109 -21.12 10.65 -13.02
N THR A 110 -21.03 11.77 -12.30
CA THR A 110 -20.04 12.81 -12.55
C THR A 110 -18.77 12.48 -11.78
N PRO A 111 -17.56 12.63 -12.37
CA PRO A 111 -16.32 12.41 -11.63
C PRO A 111 -16.29 13.29 -10.38
N GLU A 112 -16.02 12.68 -9.23
CA GLU A 112 -15.86 13.43 -7.99
C GLU A 112 -14.66 14.37 -8.16
N SER A 113 -14.94 15.66 -8.03
CA SER A 113 -13.95 16.73 -8.16
C SER A 113 -13.54 17.19 -6.77
N GLY A 114 -12.24 17.39 -6.57
CA GLY A 114 -11.73 17.96 -5.33
C GLY A 114 -12.17 19.43 -5.14
N PRO A 115 -11.77 20.07 -4.03
CA PRO A 115 -12.08 21.49 -3.77
C PRO A 115 -11.41 22.46 -4.77
N THR A 116 -10.43 21.98 -5.52
CA THR A 116 -9.89 22.63 -6.72
C THR A 116 -10.39 21.84 -7.93
N SER A 117 -10.49 22.42 -9.12
CA SER A 117 -10.98 21.79 -10.37
C SER A 117 -10.16 20.57 -10.88
N ARG A 118 -9.47 19.88 -9.97
CA ARG A 118 -8.74 18.63 -10.11
C ARG A 118 -9.63 17.44 -9.77
N ARG A 119 -9.38 16.31 -10.42
CA ARG A 119 -10.07 15.04 -10.19
C ARG A 119 -9.43 14.27 -9.06
N SER A 120 -10.23 13.55 -8.28
CA SER A 120 -9.74 12.51 -7.37
C SER A 120 -9.37 11.27 -8.20
N LEU A 121 -8.19 10.72 -7.94
CA LEU A 121 -7.71 9.48 -8.54
C LEU A 121 -7.19 8.56 -7.44
N ILE A 122 -7.78 7.38 -7.31
CA ILE A 122 -7.27 6.32 -6.45
C ILE A 122 -6.28 5.49 -7.28
N ILE A 123 -5.14 5.19 -6.69
CA ILE A 123 -4.08 4.39 -7.27
C ILE A 123 -3.81 3.20 -6.36
N ASP A 124 -3.72 2.02 -6.97
CA ASP A 124 -3.32 0.79 -6.31
C ASP A 124 -2.01 0.28 -6.92
N LEU A 125 -1.09 -0.08 -6.02
CA LEU A 125 0.11 -0.85 -6.32
C LEU A 125 -0.08 -2.25 -5.75
N ASP A 126 -0.23 -3.21 -6.66
CA ASP A 126 -0.53 -4.60 -6.35
C ASP A 126 0.71 -5.45 -6.60
N GLY A 127 1.10 -6.28 -5.64
CA GLY A 127 2.27 -7.14 -5.79
C GLY A 127 2.21 -8.39 -4.92
N ALA A 128 3.16 -9.29 -5.16
CA ALA A 128 3.44 -10.43 -4.30
C ALA A 128 4.70 -10.16 -3.47
N TYR A 129 4.86 -10.87 -2.37
CA TYR A 129 6.09 -10.81 -1.58
C TYR A 129 6.32 -12.10 -0.78
N ASP A 130 7.56 -12.33 -0.34
CA ASP A 130 7.92 -13.38 0.61
C ASP A 130 7.59 -12.91 2.04
N GLY A 131 6.39 -13.26 2.49
CA GLY A 131 5.94 -13.07 3.86
C GLY A 131 6.43 -14.16 4.84
N GLY A 132 7.13 -15.20 4.36
CA GLY A 132 7.67 -16.28 5.18
C GLY A 132 6.60 -16.98 6.03
N PHE A 133 6.57 -16.68 7.33
CA PHE A 133 5.60 -17.22 8.29
C PHE A 133 4.51 -16.22 8.69
N ASP A 134 4.28 -15.17 7.89
CA ASP A 134 3.16 -14.27 8.09
C ASP A 134 1.84 -15.05 7.95
N MET A 135 1.14 -15.20 9.06
CA MET A 135 -0.11 -15.95 9.14
C MET A 135 -1.24 -15.36 8.30
N ARG A 136 -1.11 -14.11 7.81
CA ARG A 136 -2.09 -13.52 6.89
C ARG A 136 -2.00 -14.11 5.48
N CYS A 137 -0.94 -14.87 5.20
CA CYS A 137 -0.74 -15.51 3.90
C CYS A 137 -1.31 -16.93 3.78
N TYR A 138 -2.06 -17.39 4.79
CA TYR A 138 -2.52 -18.77 4.93
C TYR A 138 -4.01 -18.88 5.26
#